data_AF-A0A6G2VEG6-F1
#
_entry.id   AF-A0A6G2VEG6-F1
#
_cell.length_a   1.000
_cell.length_b   1.000
_cell.length_c   1.000
_cell.angle_alpha   90.00
_cell.angle_beta   90.00
_cell.angle_gamma   90.00
#
_symmetry.space_group_name_H-M   'P 1'
#
loop_
_entity.id
_entity.type
_entity.pdbx_description
1 polymer ?
#
loop_
_entity_poly.entity_id
_entity_poly.type
_entity_poly.pdbx_seq_one_letter_code
_entity_poly.pdbx_strand_id
1 'polypeptide(L)'
;MEEDLIEEIDDLERSSRLIDATFNSAMLSLRARCLIDPEAAAIETWESAVNALQMGSALFAVAGAGEGTVECRINHKLRTIPAPGCRLVAGEGAWLTSFWLALICRDQPRLTQLSQIPLEQLRSPQALADEYLHHWIDTLQTWWLRGPGLADKLIATIE
;
A
#
# COMPACT_ATOMS: atom_id res chain seq x y z
N MET A 1 7.51 -1.51 -20.17
CA MET A 1 7.37 -1.68 -18.72
C MET A 1 6.70 -0.47 -18.10
N GLU A 2 7.27 0.73 -18.21
CA GLU A 2 6.65 1.93 -17.64
C GLU A 2 5.40 2.36 -18.41
N GLU A 3 5.42 2.33 -19.75
CA GLU A 3 4.23 2.53 -20.59
C GLU A 3 3.14 1.50 -20.29
N ASP A 4 3.50 0.21 -20.22
CA ASP A 4 2.55 -0.87 -19.87
C ASP A 4 1.90 -0.64 -18.49
N LEU A 5 2.68 -0.20 -17.49
CA LEU A 5 2.16 0.12 -16.16
C LEU A 5 1.16 1.29 -16.21
N ILE A 6 1.43 2.31 -17.03
CA ILE A 6 0.52 3.45 -17.17
C ILE A 6 -0.80 3.01 -17.78
N GLU A 7 -0.78 2.14 -18.79
CA GLU A 7 -1.98 1.54 -19.38
C GLU A 7 -2.77 0.74 -18.34
N GLU A 8 -2.10 -0.10 -17.55
CA GLU A 8 -2.75 -0.84 -16.45
C GLU A 8 -3.39 0.09 -15.41
N ILE A 9 -2.73 1.21 -15.07
CA ILE A 9 -3.25 2.21 -14.14
C ILE A 9 -4.46 2.95 -14.73
N ASP A 10 -4.46 3.23 -16.04
CA ASP A 10 -5.58 3.86 -16.73
C ASP A 10 -6.82 2.98 -16.73
N ASP A 11 -6.66 1.66 -16.89
CA ASP A 11 -7.76 0.70 -16.87
C ASP A 11 -8.48 0.60 -15.51
N LEU A 12 -7.85 1.02 -14.41
CA LEU A 12 -8.45 1.00 -13.07
C LEU A 12 -9.68 1.91 -12.95
N GLU A 13 -9.76 2.99 -13.75
CA GLU A 13 -10.95 3.86 -13.76
C GLU A 13 -12.19 3.13 -14.31
N ARG A 14 -11.99 2.06 -15.09
CA ARG A 14 -13.07 1.21 -15.60
C ARG A 14 -13.37 0.05 -14.65
N SER A 15 -12.34 -0.53 -14.03
CA SER A 15 -12.49 -1.71 -13.19
C SER A 15 -11.33 -1.87 -12.22
N SER A 16 -11.63 -1.94 -10.92
CA SER A 16 -10.66 -2.22 -9.85
C SER A 16 -10.30 -3.69 -9.68
N ARG A 17 -10.84 -4.59 -10.51
CA ARG A 17 -10.61 -6.05 -10.40
C ARG A 17 -9.13 -6.45 -10.43
N LEU A 18 -8.30 -5.66 -11.12
CA LEU A 18 -6.87 -5.93 -11.30
C LEU A 18 -5.98 -5.09 -10.39
N ILE A 19 -6.55 -4.36 -9.41
CA ILE A 19 -5.77 -3.41 -8.59
C ILE A 19 -4.60 -4.07 -7.84
N ASP A 20 -4.75 -5.31 -7.37
CA ASP A 20 -3.67 -6.09 -6.77
C ASP A 20 -2.58 -6.43 -7.79
N ALA A 21 -2.95 -6.80 -9.02
CA ALA A 21 -2.01 -7.10 -10.08
C ALA A 21 -1.25 -5.84 -10.50
N THR A 22 -1.94 -4.72 -10.70
CA THR A 22 -1.32 -3.42 -11.03
C THR A 22 -0.40 -2.93 -9.91
N PHE A 23 -0.74 -3.16 -8.64
CA PHE A 23 0.17 -2.87 -7.53
C PHE A 23 1.45 -3.72 -7.61
N ASN A 24 1.34 -5.01 -7.94
CA ASN A 24 2.50 -5.86 -8.16
C ASN A 24 3.34 -5.43 -9.37
N SER A 25 2.72 -5.00 -10.47
CA SER A 25 3.41 -4.42 -11.63
C SER A 25 4.17 -3.14 -11.26
N ALA A 26 3.58 -2.26 -10.45
CA ALA A 26 4.25 -1.05 -9.95
C ALA A 26 5.46 -1.41 -9.07
N MET A 27 5.32 -2.40 -8.19
CA MET A 27 6.43 -2.91 -7.37
C MET A 27 7.55 -3.53 -8.22
N LEU A 28 7.20 -4.28 -9.26
CA LEU A 28 8.18 -4.84 -10.18
C LEU A 28 8.94 -3.74 -10.92
N SER A 29 8.24 -2.70 -11.36
CA SER A 29 8.84 -1.53 -12.03
C SER A 29 9.82 -0.81 -11.12
N LEU A 30 9.44 -0.55 -9.86
CA LEU A 30 10.35 0.02 -8.86
C LEU A 30 11.59 -0.86 -8.64
N ARG A 31 11.41 -2.17 -8.46
CA ARG A 31 12.54 -3.11 -8.25
C ARG A 31 13.49 -3.11 -9.44
N ALA A 32 12.96 -3.12 -10.66
CA ALA A 32 13.75 -3.04 -11.88
C ALA A 32 14.52 -1.71 -11.98
N ARG A 33 13.90 -0.60 -11.58
CA ARG A 33 14.61 0.71 -11.49
C ARG A 33 15.74 0.67 -10.48
N CYS A 34 15.54 0.12 -9.29
CA CYS A 34 16.61 0.00 -8.29
C CYS A 34 17.79 -0.88 -8.75
N LEU A 35 17.60 -1.79 -9.71
CA LEU A 35 18.72 -2.54 -10.31
C LEU A 35 19.58 -1.67 -11.24
N ILE A 36 18.97 -0.69 -11.91
CA ILE A 36 19.62 0.19 -12.89
C ILE A 36 20.20 1.44 -12.20
N ASP A 37 19.51 1.94 -11.18
CA ASP A 37 19.86 3.12 -10.39
C ASP A 37 19.89 2.74 -8.89
N PRO A 38 20.95 2.03 -8.44
CA PRO A 38 21.04 1.52 -7.07
C PRO A 38 21.21 2.62 -6.02
N GLU A 39 21.70 3.80 -6.41
CA GLU A 39 21.83 4.96 -5.52
C GLU A 39 20.53 5.78 -5.44
N ALA A 40 19.51 5.43 -6.23
CA ALA A 40 18.26 6.18 -6.38
C ALA A 40 18.50 7.67 -6.71
N ALA A 41 19.51 7.94 -7.53
CA ALA A 41 19.92 9.30 -7.89
C ALA A 41 19.06 9.90 -9.01
N ALA A 42 18.40 9.05 -9.80
CA ALA A 42 17.57 9.46 -10.92
C ALA A 42 16.12 9.72 -10.47
N ILE A 43 15.50 10.76 -11.04
CA ILE A 43 14.14 11.17 -10.68
C ILE A 43 13.12 10.06 -10.94
N GLU A 44 13.30 9.26 -11.98
CA GLU A 44 12.33 8.23 -12.37
C GLU A 44 12.32 7.06 -11.37
N THR A 45 13.40 6.89 -10.59
CA THR A 45 13.43 5.93 -9.47
C THR A 45 12.53 6.41 -8.33
N TRP A 46 12.55 7.71 -8.04
CA TRP A 46 11.61 8.33 -7.10
C TRP A 46 10.17 8.29 -7.62
N GLU A 47 9.93 8.58 -8.90
CA GLU A 47 8.60 8.51 -9.51
C GLU A 47 8.04 7.08 -9.46
N SER A 48 8.88 6.07 -9.73
CA SER A 48 8.50 4.66 -9.58
C SER A 48 8.14 4.30 -8.15
N ALA A 49 8.86 4.82 -7.15
CA ALA A 49 8.54 4.61 -5.73
C ALA A 49 7.21 5.27 -5.34
N VAL A 50 6.96 6.49 -5.85
CA VAL A 50 5.71 7.21 -5.65
C VAL A 50 4.55 6.50 -6.33
N ASN A 51 4.73 5.96 -7.53
CA ASN A 51 3.69 5.19 -8.23
C ASN A 51 3.34 3.90 -7.47
N ALA A 52 4.34 3.15 -6.99
CA ALA A 52 4.12 1.98 -6.15
C ALA A 52 3.38 2.33 -4.85
N LEU A 53 3.77 3.43 -4.18
CA LEU A 53 3.07 3.94 -3.00
C LEU A 53 1.61 4.29 -3.30
N GLN A 54 1.38 5.05 -4.36
CA GLN A 54 0.05 5.51 -4.75
C GLN A 54 -0.87 4.34 -5.08
N MET A 55 -0.33 3.31 -5.75
CA MET A 55 -1.04 2.05 -6.01
C MET A 55 -1.37 1.29 -4.72
N GLY A 56 -0.42 1.14 -3.80
CA GLY A 56 -0.65 0.48 -2.51
C GLY A 56 -1.71 1.22 -1.68
N SER A 57 -1.64 2.56 -1.65
CA SER A 57 -2.64 3.40 -0.99
C SER A 57 -4.02 3.29 -1.65
N ALA A 58 -4.10 3.22 -2.97
CA ALA A 58 -5.36 3.03 -3.70
C ALA A 58 -5.98 1.66 -3.42
N LEU A 59 -5.17 0.60 -3.34
CA LEU A 59 -5.62 -0.74 -2.96
C LEU A 59 -6.37 -0.72 -1.62
N PHE A 60 -5.78 -0.12 -0.59
CA PHE A 60 -6.43 -0.02 0.72
C PHE A 60 -7.64 0.92 0.73
N ALA A 61 -7.62 2.01 -0.05
CA ALA A 61 -8.78 2.89 -0.17
C ALA A 61 -9.97 2.15 -0.80
N VAL A 62 -9.76 1.40 -1.89
CA VAL A 62 -10.79 0.60 -2.54
C VAL A 62 -11.30 -0.50 -1.61
N ALA A 63 -10.39 -1.21 -0.93
CA ALA A 63 -10.75 -2.28 0.01
C ALA A 63 -11.57 -1.76 1.21
N GLY A 64 -11.25 -0.56 1.72
CA GLY A 64 -11.91 0.05 2.85
C GLY A 64 -13.24 0.73 2.53
N ALA A 65 -13.42 1.23 1.30
CA ALA A 65 -14.67 1.90 0.89
C ALA A 65 -15.88 0.96 0.87
N GLY A 66 -15.66 -0.33 0.63
CA GLY A 66 -16.73 -1.32 0.51
C GLY A 66 -17.46 -1.18 -0.82
N GLU A 67 -18.18 -0.09 -1.05
CA GLU A 67 -18.99 0.19 -2.23
C GLU A 67 -18.77 1.62 -2.79
N GLY A 68 -19.12 1.85 -4.06
CA GLY A 68 -19.11 3.17 -4.68
C GLY A 68 -17.83 3.47 -5.46
N THR A 69 -17.22 4.63 -5.21
CA THR A 69 -15.97 5.05 -5.88
C THR A 69 -15.03 5.71 -4.88
N VAL A 70 -13.74 5.62 -5.14
CA VAL A 70 -12.69 6.31 -4.39
C VAL A 70 -11.88 7.21 -5.31
N GLU A 71 -11.57 8.41 -4.83
CA GLU A 71 -10.65 9.32 -5.53
C GLU A 71 -9.22 9.06 -5.07
N CYS A 72 -8.33 8.73 -6.00
CA CYS A 72 -6.94 8.43 -5.74
C CYS A 72 -6.05 9.18 -6.71
N ARG A 73 -5.01 9.85 -6.21
CA ARG A 73 -3.96 10.39 -7.07
C ARG A 73 -2.92 9.32 -7.33
N ILE A 74 -2.78 8.93 -8.60
CA ILE A 74 -1.85 7.92 -9.10
C ILE A 74 -1.20 8.44 -10.38
N ASN A 75 0.13 8.41 -10.43
CA ASN A 75 0.94 8.86 -11.56
C ASN A 75 0.52 10.27 -12.05
N HIS A 76 0.60 11.25 -11.15
CA HIS A 76 0.26 12.66 -11.39
C HIS A 76 -1.20 12.98 -11.76
N LYS A 77 -2.07 11.98 -11.91
CA LYS A 77 -3.49 12.14 -12.25
C LYS A 77 -4.38 11.83 -11.06
N LEU A 78 -5.43 12.63 -10.85
CA LEU A 78 -6.53 12.29 -9.94
C LEU A 78 -7.48 11.34 -10.69
N ARG A 79 -7.72 10.16 -10.13
CA ARG A 79 -8.48 9.07 -10.73
C ARG A 79 -9.64 8.69 -9.85
N THR A 80 -10.77 8.35 -10.47
CA THR A 80 -11.94 7.80 -9.77
C THR A 80 -12.00 6.30 -9.99
N ILE A 81 -11.74 5.52 -8.95
CA ILE A 81 -11.65 4.06 -9.03
C ILE A 81 -12.92 3.46 -8.41
N PRO A 82 -13.63 2.53 -9.10
CA PRO A 82 -14.81 1.89 -8.54
C PRO A 82 -14.44 0.94 -7.39
N ALA A 83 -15.20 1.00 -6.30
CA ALA A 83 -15.17 0.03 -5.21
C ALA A 83 -16.28 -1.02 -5.43
N PRO A 84 -15.93 -2.30 -5.70
CA PRO A 84 -16.85 -3.26 -6.30
C PRO A 84 -17.91 -3.83 -5.35
N GLY A 85 -18.03 -3.36 -4.11
CA GLY A 85 -18.92 -3.96 -3.09
C GLY A 85 -18.35 -5.17 -2.40
N CYS A 86 -17.51 -5.93 -3.11
CA CYS A 86 -16.80 -7.05 -2.55
C CYS A 86 -15.55 -6.57 -1.80
N ARG A 87 -15.36 -7.06 -0.58
CA ARG A 87 -14.18 -6.78 0.23
C ARG A 87 -12.96 -7.38 -0.47
N LEU A 88 -12.15 -6.51 -1.10
CA LEU A 88 -10.82 -6.89 -1.57
C LEU A 88 -9.96 -7.23 -0.35
N VAL A 89 -9.26 -8.36 -0.40
CA VAL A 89 -8.36 -8.76 0.69
C VAL A 89 -6.99 -8.14 0.43
N ALA A 90 -6.80 -6.93 0.92
CA ALA A 90 -5.49 -6.31 0.98
C ALA A 90 -4.72 -6.90 2.18
N GLY A 91 -3.71 -7.72 1.89
CA GLY A 91 -2.99 -8.47 2.93
C GLY A 91 -1.98 -7.63 3.71
N GLU A 92 -1.59 -8.14 4.88
CA GLU A 92 -0.56 -7.58 5.77
C GLU A 92 0.76 -7.25 5.04
N GLY A 93 1.23 -8.11 4.12
CA GLY A 93 2.44 -7.85 3.34
C GLY A 93 2.32 -6.65 2.39
N ALA A 94 1.15 -6.45 1.78
CA ALA A 94 0.88 -5.28 0.95
C ALA A 94 0.80 -4.01 1.81
N TRP A 95 0.27 -4.12 3.04
CA TRP A 95 0.23 -3.01 3.99
C TRP A 95 1.63 -2.59 4.41
N LEU A 96 2.48 -3.54 4.83
CA LEU A 96 3.86 -3.26 5.22
C LEU A 96 4.64 -2.62 4.06
N THR A 97 4.51 -3.16 2.86
CA THR A 97 5.14 -2.60 1.67
C THR A 97 4.69 -1.15 1.44
N SER A 98 3.38 -0.88 1.51
CA SER A 98 2.81 0.46 1.33
C SER A 98 3.26 1.43 2.42
N PHE A 99 3.33 0.98 3.68
CA PHE A 99 3.78 1.77 4.83
C PHE A 99 5.26 2.17 4.68
N TRP A 100 6.13 1.24 4.30
CA TRP A 100 7.54 1.55 4.06
C TRP A 100 7.74 2.49 2.88
N LEU A 101 6.99 2.31 1.79
CA LEU A 101 7.03 3.24 0.67
C LEU A 101 6.55 4.64 1.06
N ALA A 102 5.53 4.73 1.93
CA ALA A 102 5.05 6.01 2.45
C ALA A 102 6.12 6.70 3.31
N LEU A 103 6.86 5.94 4.11
CA LEU A 103 8.02 6.44 4.86
C LEU A 103 9.15 6.91 3.92
N ILE A 104 9.52 6.11 2.92
CA ILE A 104 10.56 6.42 1.93
C ILE A 104 10.21 7.71 1.17
N CYS A 105 8.97 7.81 0.69
CA CYS A 105 8.47 8.98 -0.04
C CYS A 105 8.14 10.17 0.88
N ARG A 106 8.24 9.98 2.22
CA ARG A 106 7.92 10.99 3.24
C ARG A 106 6.49 11.53 3.16
N ASP A 107 5.55 10.68 2.74
CA ASP A 107 4.13 11.03 2.60
C ASP A 107 3.41 10.79 3.94
N GLN A 108 3.52 11.77 4.85
CA GLN A 108 2.90 11.71 6.18
C GLN A 108 1.37 11.54 6.14
N PRO A 109 0.61 12.23 5.24
CA PRO A 109 -0.80 11.98 5.09
C PRO A 109 -1.14 10.51 4.80
N ARG A 110 -0.41 9.87 3.88
CA ARG A 110 -0.62 8.44 3.58
C ARG A 110 -0.21 7.52 4.72
N LEU A 111 0.85 7.84 5.45
CA LEU A 111 1.22 7.09 6.66
C LEU A 111 0.09 7.10 7.69
N THR A 112 -0.54 8.26 7.89
CA THR A 112 -1.69 8.38 8.80
C THR A 112 -2.88 7.58 8.28
N GLN A 113 -3.20 7.68 6.99
CA GLN A 113 -4.30 6.92 6.39
C GLN A 113 -4.10 5.41 6.52
N LEU A 114 -2.91 4.90 6.18
CA LEU A 114 -2.58 3.48 6.31
C LEU A 114 -2.63 3.03 7.77
N SER A 115 -2.22 3.88 8.71
CA SER A 115 -2.20 3.55 10.13
C SER A 115 -3.57 3.56 10.80
N GLN A 116 -4.59 4.16 10.16
CA GLN A 116 -5.97 4.16 10.62
C GLN A 116 -6.78 2.95 10.15
N ILE A 117 -6.21 2.09 9.29
CA ILE A 117 -6.88 0.89 8.81
C ILE A 117 -7.02 -0.11 9.96
N PRO A 118 -8.24 -0.58 10.30
CA PRO A 118 -8.42 -1.56 11.35
C PRO A 118 -7.64 -2.85 11.08
N LEU A 119 -6.96 -3.39 12.09
CA LEU A 119 -6.12 -4.58 11.94
C LEU A 119 -6.88 -5.81 11.45
N GLU A 120 -8.16 -5.91 11.82
CA GLU A 120 -9.07 -6.98 11.38
C GLU A 120 -9.34 -6.92 9.87
N GLN A 121 -9.09 -5.77 9.23
CA GLN A 121 -9.19 -5.60 7.79
C GLN A 121 -7.98 -6.15 7.03
N LEU A 122 -6.81 -6.15 7.68
CA LEU A 122 -5.56 -6.59 7.08
C LEU A 122 -5.37 -8.11 7.15
N ARG A 123 -6.08 -8.76 8.08
CA ARG A 123 -5.97 -10.20 8.30
C ARG A 123 -6.53 -10.98 7.10
N SER A 124 -5.63 -11.64 6.37
CA SER A 124 -6.03 -12.55 5.29
C SER A 124 -6.60 -13.85 5.89
N PRO A 125 -7.80 -14.31 5.48
CA PRO A 125 -8.38 -15.57 5.96
C PRO A 125 -7.56 -16.81 5.60
N GLN A 126 -6.70 -16.71 4.58
CA GLN A 126 -5.93 -17.82 4.00
C GLN A 126 -4.47 -17.79 4.39
N ALA A 127 -4.00 -16.70 4.99
CA ALA A 127 -2.69 -16.68 5.58
C ALA A 127 -2.79 -17.29 6.99
N LEU A 128 -2.02 -18.34 7.24
CA LEU A 128 -1.30 -18.47 8.52
C LEU A 128 -0.39 -17.24 8.62
N ALA A 129 -0.99 -16.05 8.68
CA ALA A 129 -0.30 -14.81 8.93
C ALA A 129 0.42 -15.04 10.24
N ASP A 130 1.74 -15.05 10.16
CA ASP A 130 2.61 -15.21 11.31
C ASP A 130 2.12 -14.20 12.34
N GLU A 131 1.70 -14.66 13.52
CA GLU A 131 1.10 -13.82 14.56
C GLU A 131 1.98 -12.59 14.86
N TYR A 132 3.29 -12.78 14.66
CA TYR A 132 4.32 -11.77 14.50
C TYR A 132 3.94 -10.57 13.60
N LEU A 133 3.55 -10.79 12.35
CA LEU A 133 3.25 -9.72 11.38
C LEU A 133 2.08 -8.87 11.85
N HIS A 134 1.09 -9.50 12.48
CA HIS A 134 -0.06 -8.80 13.04
C HIS A 134 0.36 -7.86 14.18
N HIS A 135 1.14 -8.37 15.15
CA HIS A 135 1.69 -7.56 16.23
C HIS A 135 2.64 -6.46 15.70
N TRP A 136 3.37 -6.75 14.62
CA TRP A 136 4.30 -5.78 14.05
C TRP A 136 3.57 -4.63 13.38
N ILE A 137 2.50 -4.91 12.62
CA ILE A 137 1.65 -3.87 12.06
C ILE A 137 1.03 -3.02 13.19
N ASP A 138 0.48 -3.64 14.23
CA ASP A 138 -0.09 -2.91 15.38
C ASP A 138 0.95 -1.99 16.05
N THR A 139 2.18 -2.48 16.20
CA THR A 139 3.31 -1.69 16.71
C THR A 139 3.59 -0.47 15.84
N LEU A 140 3.66 -0.65 14.51
CA LEU A 140 3.90 0.44 13.56
C LEU A 140 2.77 1.46 13.52
N GLN A 141 1.51 1.01 13.53
CA GLN A 141 0.35 1.90 13.60
C GLN A 141 0.38 2.72 14.90
N THR A 142 0.66 2.06 16.04
CA THR A 142 0.74 2.70 17.35
C THR A 142 1.89 3.71 17.42
N TRP A 143 3.05 3.35 16.89
CA TRP A 143 4.21 4.23 16.81
C TRP A 143 3.91 5.49 16.01
N TRP A 144 3.33 5.34 14.82
CA TRP A 144 3.02 6.47 13.94
C TRP A 144 1.95 7.38 14.53
N LEU A 145 0.85 6.80 15.01
CA LEU A 145 -0.28 7.54 15.59
C LEU A 145 -0.01 8.04 17.03
N ARG A 146 1.15 7.71 17.60
CA ARG A 146 1.52 8.02 19.00
C ARG A 146 0.49 7.49 20.01
N GLY A 147 0.00 6.28 19.76
CA GLY A 147 -0.93 5.58 20.64
C GLY A 147 -0.25 5.03 21.90
N PRO A 148 -1.02 4.66 22.94
CA PRO A 148 -0.50 4.05 24.15
C PRO A 148 -0.02 2.61 23.92
N GLY A 149 0.81 2.09 24.85
CA GLY A 149 1.18 0.68 24.87
C GLY A 149 2.19 0.24 23.80
N LEU A 150 2.96 1.17 23.21
CA LEU A 150 3.93 0.85 22.16
C LEU A 150 4.96 -0.21 22.60
N ALA A 151 5.47 -0.12 23.83
CA ALA A 151 6.46 -1.07 24.34
C ALA A 151 5.89 -2.48 24.44
N ASP A 152 4.69 -2.63 25.00
CA ASP A 152 4.02 -3.93 25.15
C ASP A 152 3.73 -4.57 23.78
N LYS A 153 3.25 -3.76 22.82
CA LYS A 153 3.00 -4.22 21.45
C LYS A 153 4.28 -4.68 20.75
N LEU A 154 5.38 -3.94 20.93
CA LEU A 154 6.68 -4.33 20.39
C LEU A 154 7.18 -5.65 21.01
N ILE A 155 7.02 -5.84 22.32
CA ILE A 155 7.41 -7.09 22.99
C ILE A 155 6.63 -8.29 22.42
N ALA A 156 5.32 -8.13 22.19
CA ALA A 156 4.49 -9.19 21.58
C ALA A 156 4.92 -9.58 20.15
N THR A 157 5.78 -8.80 19.49
CA THR A 157 6.38 -9.19 18.20
C THR A 157 7.61 -10.07 18.34
N ILE A 158 8.16 -10.27 19.54
CA ILE A 158 9.45 -10.97 19.70
C ILE A 158 9.26 -12.29 20.47
N GLU A 159 8.15 -12.42 21.19
CA GLU A 159 7.74 -13.63 21.92
C GLU A 159 7.15 -14.68 20.97
#